data_AF-A0AAD6JTH8-F1
#
_entry.id   AF-A0AAD6JTH8-F1
#
_cell.length_a   1.000
_cell.length_b   1.000
_cell.length_c   1.000
_cell.angle_alpha   90.00
_cell.angle_beta   90.00
_cell.angle_gamma   90.00
#
_symmetry.space_group_name_H-M   'P 1'
#
loop_
_entity.id
_entity.type
_entity.pdbx_description
1 polymer ?
#
loop_
_entity_poly.entity_id
_entity_poly.type
_entity_poly.pdbx_seq_one_letter_code
_entity_poly.pdbx_strand_id
1 'polypeptide(L)'
;MDAGEDYERKTTRKKSSYRISLSASLPEDVCGAFSDDTICAVKLSEDPFSDMRASISEMLQNVGVHDWDEMEELVYCYISLNSPDLHRVIADAFLSLSCPFF
;
A
#
# COMPACT_ATOMS: atom_id res chain seq x y z
N MET A 1 -23.15 50.83 7.61
CA MET A 1 -23.98 49.65 7.90
C MET A 1 -23.98 48.85 6.61
N ASP A 2 -22.85 48.32 6.15
CA ASP A 2 -22.11 47.12 6.61
C ASP A 2 -22.97 45.86 6.78
N ALA A 3 -22.38 44.72 6.36
CA ALA A 3 -22.86 43.36 6.21
C ALA A 3 -23.60 43.08 4.88
N GLY A 4 -23.15 42.17 4.00
CA GLY A 4 -22.06 41.21 4.04
C GLY A 4 -22.33 40.15 2.96
N GLU A 5 -21.38 39.95 2.06
CA GLU A 5 -21.42 38.90 1.04
C GLU A 5 -21.18 37.53 1.71
N ASP A 6 -22.24 36.75 1.96
CA ASP A 6 -22.08 35.35 2.35
C ASP A 6 -22.00 34.51 1.07
N TYR A 7 -20.82 34.54 0.46
CA TYR A 7 -20.39 33.46 -0.41
C TYR A 7 -20.33 32.21 0.48
N GLU A 8 -21.33 31.34 0.32
CA GLU A 8 -21.32 30.02 0.91
C GLU A 8 -20.07 29.29 0.41
N ARG A 9 -19.06 29.29 1.27
CA ARG A 9 -17.84 28.50 1.16
C ARG A 9 -18.25 27.05 1.12
N LYS A 10 -18.39 26.54 -0.11
CA LYS A 10 -18.31 25.12 -0.45
C LYS A 10 -16.99 24.57 0.08
N THR A 11 -16.96 24.19 1.36
CA THR A 11 -15.89 23.37 1.91
C THR A 11 -16.30 21.93 1.72
N THR A 12 -16.04 21.43 0.51
CA THR A 12 -15.98 20.00 0.21
C THR A 12 -14.87 19.40 1.09
N ARG A 13 -15.21 18.99 2.32
CA ARG A 13 -14.37 18.06 3.07
C ARG A 13 -14.50 16.68 2.42
N LYS A 14 -13.77 16.45 1.33
CA LYS A 14 -13.31 15.09 0.96
C LYS A 14 -12.37 14.61 2.08
N LYS A 15 -12.93 14.22 3.21
CA LYS A 15 -12.21 13.60 4.34
C LYS A 15 -12.89 12.28 4.68
N SER A 16 -12.74 11.29 3.80
CA SER A 16 -13.21 9.92 4.07
C SER A 16 -12.40 8.80 3.40
N SER A 17 -11.42 9.12 2.54
CA SER A 17 -10.96 8.15 1.53
C SER A 17 -9.90 7.12 1.97
N TYR A 18 -9.27 7.22 3.14
CA TYR A 18 -8.25 6.25 3.57
C TYR A 18 -8.37 5.97 5.06
N ARG A 19 -8.95 4.83 5.43
CA ARG A 19 -8.86 4.28 6.79
C ARG A 19 -7.59 3.45 6.85
N ILE A 20 -6.57 4.01 7.50
CA ILE A 20 -5.27 3.35 7.71
C ILE A 20 -5.15 3.04 9.21
N SER A 21 -4.77 1.81 9.57
CA SER A 21 -4.44 1.40 10.94
C SER A 21 -3.06 0.76 11.01
N LEU A 22 -2.35 0.94 12.12
CA LEU A 22 -1.03 0.36 12.37
C LEU A 22 -1.14 -0.95 13.18
N SER A 23 -2.12 -1.78 12.84
CA SER A 23 -2.47 -3.00 13.57
C SER A 23 -1.85 -4.26 13.00
N ALA A 24 -1.09 -4.14 11.92
CA ALA A 24 -0.39 -5.25 11.28
C ALA A 24 1.06 -5.32 11.79
N SER A 25 1.64 -6.52 11.76
CA SER A 25 3.04 -6.76 12.09
C SER A 25 3.56 -7.83 11.13
N LEU A 26 4.82 -7.73 10.75
CA LEU A 26 5.46 -8.74 9.90
C LEU A 26 5.51 -10.10 10.60
N PRO A 27 5.50 -11.20 9.82
CA PRO A 27 5.87 -12.51 10.34
C PRO A 27 7.25 -12.50 11.02
N GLU A 28 7.42 -13.30 12.08
CA GLU A 28 8.64 -13.32 12.90
C GLU A 28 9.87 -13.85 12.14
N ASP A 29 9.65 -14.58 11.06
CA ASP A 29 10.67 -15.18 10.21
C ASP A 29 11.16 -14.27 9.08
N VAL A 30 10.57 -13.07 8.94
CA VAL A 30 11.04 -12.07 7.98
C VAL A 30 12.42 -11.56 8.37
N CYS A 31 13.34 -11.54 7.40
CA CYS A 31 14.73 -11.16 7.59
C CYS A 31 15.16 -10.08 6.58
N GLY A 32 16.35 -9.50 6.78
CA GLY A 32 16.95 -8.56 5.83
C GLY A 32 16.28 -7.18 5.85
N ALA A 33 16.01 -6.65 4.64
CA ALA A 33 15.59 -5.26 4.40
C ALA A 33 14.29 -4.84 5.12
N PHE A 34 13.52 -5.79 5.65
CA PHE A 34 12.20 -5.51 6.24
C PHE A 34 12.14 -5.62 7.78
N SER A 35 13.17 -6.16 8.43
CA SER A 35 13.07 -6.68 9.81
C SER A 35 12.99 -5.61 10.92
N ASP A 36 13.70 -4.48 10.79
CA ASP A 36 13.91 -3.55 11.92
C ASP A 36 13.16 -2.20 11.79
N ASP A 37 12.98 -1.68 10.56
CA ASP A 37 12.44 -0.33 10.34
C ASP A 37 11.14 -0.28 9.52
N THR A 38 10.56 -1.45 9.20
CA THR A 38 9.34 -1.51 8.37
C THR A 38 8.08 -1.37 9.21
N ILE A 39 7.22 -0.43 8.84
CA ILE A 39 5.92 -0.22 9.49
C ILE A 39 4.83 -0.86 8.64
N CYS A 40 4.15 -1.86 9.18
CA CYS A 40 2.99 -2.45 8.54
C CYS A 40 1.71 -1.68 8.84
N ALA A 41 1.07 -1.18 7.78
CA ALA A 41 -0.21 -0.50 7.88
C ALA A 41 -1.30 -1.31 7.14
N VAL A 42 -2.46 -1.46 7.78
CA VAL A 42 -3.67 -1.99 7.15
C VAL A 42 -4.41 -0.83 6.51
N LYS A 43 -4.75 -0.99 5.23
CA LYS A 43 -5.52 -0.01 4.46
C LYS A 43 -6.84 -0.62 4.04
N LEU A 44 -7.95 0.06 4.35
CA LEU A 44 -9.22 -0.22 3.70
C LEU A 44 -9.22 0.42 2.32
N SER A 45 -9.17 -0.40 1.29
CA SER A 45 -9.06 0.04 -0.10
C SER A 45 -10.38 -0.11 -0.87
N GLU A 46 -10.73 0.89 -1.66
CA GLU A 46 -11.82 0.82 -2.66
C GLU A 46 -11.31 0.24 -4.00
N ASP A 47 -10.00 0.30 -4.25
CA ASP A 47 -9.32 -0.24 -5.43
C ASP A 47 -8.04 -0.97 -4.99
N PRO A 48 -8.17 -2.24 -4.55
CA PRO A 48 -7.05 -3.00 -3.99
C PRO A 48 -5.90 -3.18 -4.98
N PHE A 49 -6.18 -3.29 -6.28
CA PHE A 49 -5.15 -3.48 -7.29
C PHE A 49 -4.24 -2.25 -7.41
N SER A 50 -4.84 -1.06 -7.57
CA SER A 50 -4.09 0.19 -7.69
C SER A 50 -3.29 0.49 -6.42
N ASP A 51 -3.90 0.25 -5.26
CA ASP A 51 -3.25 0.46 -3.97
C ASP A 51 -2.09 -0.51 -3.73
N MET A 52 -2.27 -1.79 -4.05
CA MET A 52 -1.20 -2.79 -3.94
C MET A 52 -0.06 -2.46 -4.90
N ARG A 53 -0.36 -2.18 -6.16
CA ARG A 53 0.63 -1.79 -7.16
C ARG A 53 1.43 -0.56 -6.75
N ALA A 54 0.77 0.45 -6.18
CA ALA A 54 1.45 1.63 -5.65
C ALA A 54 2.37 1.27 -4.47
N SER A 55 1.88 0.49 -3.51
CA SER A 55 2.67 0.09 -2.33
C SER A 55 3.88 -0.78 -2.71
N ILE A 56 3.73 -1.74 -3.63
CA ILE A 56 4.82 -2.59 -4.11
C ILE A 56 5.87 -1.73 -4.81
N SER A 57 5.45 -0.82 -5.69
CA SER A 57 6.36 0.09 -6.39
C SER A 57 7.17 0.97 -5.44
N GLU A 58 6.55 1.42 -4.34
CA GLU A 58 7.24 2.16 -3.28
C GLU A 58 8.28 1.30 -2.57
N MET A 59 7.95 0.05 -2.23
CA MET A 59 8.89 -0.90 -1.60
C MET A 59 10.10 -1.19 -2.51
N LEU A 60 9.86 -1.38 -3.81
CA LEU A 60 10.93 -1.60 -4.79
C LEU A 60 11.87 -0.39 -4.92
N GLN A 61 11.34 0.83 -4.86
CA GLN A 61 12.13 2.06 -5.05
C GLN A 61 12.82 2.54 -3.77
N ASN A 62 12.14 2.46 -2.62
CA ASN A 62 12.54 3.15 -1.40
C ASN A 62 13.16 2.24 -0.34
N VAL A 63 12.73 0.98 -0.27
CA VAL A 63 13.22 0.01 0.74
C VAL A 63 14.40 -0.81 0.22
N GLY A 64 14.67 -0.73 -1.08
CA GLY A 64 15.89 -1.28 -1.64
C GLY A 64 15.78 -2.74 -2.08
N VAL A 65 14.60 -3.19 -2.50
CA VAL A 65 14.39 -4.54 -3.05
C VAL A 65 15.01 -4.63 -4.43
N HIS A 66 16.16 -5.28 -4.55
CA HIS A 66 17.04 -5.23 -5.73
C HIS A 66 17.42 -6.61 -6.24
N ASP A 67 17.33 -7.65 -5.43
CA ASP A 67 17.57 -9.03 -5.83
C ASP A 67 16.32 -9.93 -5.72
N TRP A 68 16.51 -11.20 -6.08
CA TRP A 68 15.42 -12.18 -6.08
C TRP A 68 14.97 -12.56 -4.67
N ASP A 69 15.91 -12.67 -3.72
CA ASP A 69 15.62 -13.10 -2.36
C ASP A 69 14.79 -12.03 -1.63
N GLU A 70 15.16 -10.76 -1.80
CA GLU A 70 14.39 -9.62 -1.28
C GLU A 70 13.00 -9.50 -1.92
N MET A 71 12.88 -9.83 -3.21
CA MET A 71 11.59 -9.84 -3.90
C MET A 71 10.68 -10.98 -3.41
N GLU A 72 11.24 -12.17 -3.21
CA GLU A 72 10.52 -13.32 -2.63
C GLU A 72 10.03 -12.99 -1.22
N GLU A 73 10.88 -12.41 -0.39
CA GLU A 73 10.55 -11.96 0.97
C GLU A 73 9.45 -10.89 0.97
N LEU A 74 9.50 -9.93 0.04
CA LEU A 74 8.45 -8.93 -0.11
C LEU A 74 7.11 -9.58 -0.47
N VAL A 75 7.09 -10.52 -1.42
CA VAL A 75 5.87 -11.25 -1.80
C VAL A 75 5.35 -12.05 -0.60
N TYR A 76 6.22 -12.74 0.13
CA TYR A 76 5.87 -13.47 1.35
C TYR A 76 5.17 -12.56 2.37
N CYS A 77 5.70 -11.37 2.63
CA CYS A 77 5.09 -10.38 3.51
C CYS A 77 3.66 -10.02 3.06
N TYR A 78 3.46 -9.69 1.79
CA TYR A 78 2.14 -9.34 1.26
C TYR A 78 1.13 -10.48 1.38
N ILE A 79 1.55 -11.71 1.07
CA ILE A 79 0.69 -12.89 1.16
C ILE A 79 0.29 -13.19 2.61
N SER A 80 1.23 -13.06 3.55
CA SER A 80 1.01 -13.32 4.98
C SER A 80 0.15 -12.24 5.64
N LEU A 81 0.27 -10.98 5.23
CA LEU A 81 -0.48 -9.86 5.78
C LEU A 81 -1.92 -9.73 5.24
N ASN A 82 -2.25 -10.39 4.13
CA ASN A 82 -3.52 -10.21 3.44
C ASN A 82 -4.33 -11.51 3.37
N SER A 83 -5.67 -11.36 3.32
CA SER A 83 -6.59 -12.48 3.08
C SER A 83 -6.23 -13.23 1.78
N PRO A 84 -6.40 -14.56 1.72
CA PRO A 84 -6.30 -15.34 0.49
C PRO A 84 -7.09 -14.78 -0.70
N ASP A 85 -8.20 -14.09 -0.45
CA ASP A 85 -9.01 -13.46 -1.49
C ASP A 85 -8.26 -12.38 -2.29
N LEU A 86 -7.23 -11.77 -1.69
CA LEU A 86 -6.41 -10.74 -2.30
C LEU A 86 -5.15 -11.28 -2.98
N HIS A 87 -4.79 -12.55 -2.77
CA HIS A 87 -3.54 -13.11 -3.30
C HIS A 87 -3.42 -12.99 -4.82
N ARG A 88 -4.53 -13.17 -5.54
CA ARG A 88 -4.55 -12.95 -7.00
C ARG A 88 -4.30 -11.49 -7.38
N VAL A 89 -4.86 -10.55 -6.64
CA VAL A 89 -4.65 -9.11 -6.87
C VAL A 89 -3.21 -8.72 -6.59
N ILE A 90 -2.61 -9.27 -5.54
CA ILE A 90 -1.18 -9.10 -5.21
C ILE A 90 -0.33 -9.57 -6.39
N ALA A 91 -0.56 -10.81 -6.87
CA ALA A 91 0.19 -11.38 -7.99
C ALA A 91 0.05 -10.53 -9.28
N ASP A 92 -1.17 -10.14 -9.63
CA ASP A 92 -1.42 -9.29 -10.80
C ASP A 92 -0.71 -7.93 -10.67
N ALA A 93 -0.69 -7.33 -9.47
CA ALA A 93 0.00 -6.08 -9.22
C ALA A 93 1.53 -6.21 -9.38
N PHE A 94 2.14 -7.27 -8.85
CA PHE A 94 3.55 -7.57 -9.06
C PHE A 94 3.89 -7.77 -10.54
N LEU A 95 3.10 -8.58 -11.26
CA LEU A 95 3.30 -8.84 -12.68
C LEU A 95 3.17 -7.57 -13.54
N SER A 96 2.28 -6.65 -13.17
CA SER A 96 2.11 -5.37 -13.87
C SER A 96 3.32 -4.44 -13.75
N LEU A 97 4.19 -4.64 -12.75
CA LEU A 97 5.40 -3.85 -12.54
C LEU A 97 6.63 -4.49 -13.17
N SER A 98 6.67 -5.83 -13.24
CA SER A 98 7.80 -6.58 -13.78
C SER A 98 7.74 -6.76 -15.31
N CYS A 99 6.56 -6.63 -15.93
CA CYS A 99 6.42 -6.74 -17.38
C CYS A 99 6.05 -5.37 -18.00
N PRO A 100 6.98 -4.69 -18.68
CA PRO A 100 6.68 -3.43 -19.37
C PRO A 100 5.87 -3.58 -20.68
N PHE A 101 5.37 -4.79 -21.00
CA PHE A 101 4.77 -5.12 -22.31
C PHE A 101 3.37 -5.75 -22.26
N PHE A 102 2.60 -5.53 -21.20
CA PHE A 102 1.14 -5.75 -21.19
C PHE A 102 0.37 -4.43 -21.21
#